data_AF-A0A9D8CEX5-F1
#
_entry.id   AF-A0A9D8CEX5-F1
#
_cell.length_a   1.000
_cell.length_b   1.000
_cell.length_c   1.000
_cell.angle_alpha   90.00
_cell.angle_beta   90.00
_cell.angle_gamma   90.00
#
_symmetry.space_group_name_H-M   'P 1'
#
loop_
_entity.id
_entity.type
_entity.pdbx_description
1 polymer ?
#
loop_
_entity_poly.entity_id
_entity_poly.type
_entity_poly.pdbx_seq_one_letter_code
_entity_poly.pdbx_strand_id
1 'polypeptide(L)'
;MGNADGSKSTLARKLAVQRDLPYVEIDAVLWLPGWRQATDERFDAAHARIVADDRWLIDGLGRLESIPARLDRAGEIILIDMPLWMHFWLTAERQIAWATGKLKNPPAGLTDMVPTEATFRTLWDVEQEWMPEARRLVDAQEKAGKRILRIASVAELDRFANEIAR
;
A
#
# COMPACT_ATOMS: atom_id res chain seq x y z
N MET A 1 0.57 -1.18 -4.70
CA MET A 1 0.49 0.29 -4.53
C MET A 1 -0.97 0.72 -4.53
N GLY A 2 -1.32 1.82 -3.85
CA GLY A 2 -2.68 2.36 -3.82
C GLY A 2 -2.92 3.22 -2.58
N ASN A 3 -3.94 4.07 -2.62
CA ASN A 3 -4.29 4.97 -1.52
C ASN A 3 -4.64 4.20 -0.23
N ALA A 4 -4.37 4.75 0.95
CA ALA A 4 -4.33 4.03 2.23
C ALA A 4 -5.65 3.33 2.63
N ASP A 5 -5.52 2.13 3.19
CA ASP A 5 -6.55 1.31 3.86
C ASP A 5 -5.88 -0.02 4.27
N GLY A 6 -6.34 -0.65 5.35
CA GLY A 6 -5.71 -1.85 5.91
C GLY A 6 -5.94 -3.15 5.11
N SER A 7 -6.81 -3.11 4.10
CA SER A 7 -7.16 -4.28 3.29
C SER A 7 -6.03 -4.66 2.33
N LYS A 8 -5.27 -3.66 1.85
CA LYS A 8 -4.09 -3.86 0.99
C LYS A 8 -3.00 -4.69 1.63
N SER A 9 -2.59 -4.35 2.86
CA SER A 9 -1.53 -5.09 3.55
C SER A 9 -1.96 -6.49 3.93
N THR A 10 -3.25 -6.71 4.16
CA THR A 10 -3.80 -8.07 4.35
C THR A 10 -3.69 -8.89 3.06
N LEU A 11 -4.09 -8.31 1.92
CA LEU A 11 -3.94 -8.95 0.60
C LEU A 11 -2.47 -9.24 0.28
N ALA A 12 -1.60 -8.24 0.46
CA ALA A 12 -0.19 -8.33 0.14
C ALA A 12 0.53 -9.41 0.95
N ARG A 13 0.24 -9.53 2.25
CA ARG A 13 0.77 -10.61 3.09
C ARG A 13 0.31 -11.99 2.62
N LYS A 14 -0.97 -12.16 2.30
CA LYS A 14 -1.49 -13.43 1.75
C LYS A 14 -0.81 -13.78 0.43
N LEU A 15 -0.66 -12.80 -0.46
CA LEU A 15 -0.02 -12.98 -1.75
C LEU A 15 1.46 -13.34 -1.63
N ALA A 16 2.16 -12.72 -0.68
CA ALA A 16 3.54 -13.04 -0.38
C ALA A 16 3.70 -14.49 0.08
N VAL A 17 2.82 -14.96 0.98
CA VAL A 17 2.80 -16.35 1.43
C VAL A 17 2.51 -17.31 0.27
N GLN A 18 1.49 -17.04 -0.54
CA GLN A 18 1.11 -17.91 -1.66
C GLN A 18 2.23 -18.03 -2.71
N ARG A 19 2.98 -16.94 -2.94
CA ARG A 19 4.06 -16.88 -3.93
C ARG A 19 5.45 -17.18 -3.35
N ASP A 20 5.53 -17.55 -2.07
CA ASP A 20 6.79 -17.76 -1.35
C ASP A 20 7.75 -16.54 -1.49
N LEU A 21 7.21 -15.32 -1.40
CA LEU A 21 8.00 -14.09 -1.53
C LEU A 21 8.25 -13.45 -0.16
N PRO A 22 9.46 -12.92 0.09
CA PRO A 22 9.69 -12.05 1.24
C PRO A 22 8.78 -10.84 1.20
N TYR A 23 7.95 -10.67 2.24
CA TYR A 23 7.06 -9.52 2.37
C TYR A 23 7.76 -8.34 3.02
N VAL A 24 7.63 -7.17 2.40
CA VAL A 24 8.12 -5.89 2.95
C VAL A 24 7.00 -4.86 2.92
N GLU A 25 6.62 -4.37 4.09
CA GLU A 25 5.77 -3.20 4.24
C GLU A 25 6.67 -1.95 4.20
N ILE A 26 6.75 -1.28 3.06
CA ILE A 26 7.72 -0.18 2.86
C ILE A 26 7.45 1.01 3.78
N ASP A 27 6.20 1.22 4.15
CA ASP A 27 5.82 2.28 5.07
C ASP A 27 6.37 2.00 6.48
N ALA A 28 6.56 0.73 6.86
CA ALA A 28 7.26 0.36 8.11
C ALA A 28 8.78 0.57 8.05
N VAL A 29 9.36 0.71 6.85
CA VAL A 29 10.75 1.13 6.66
C VAL A 29 10.88 2.64 6.80
N LEU A 30 9.87 3.39 6.33
CA LEU A 30 9.81 4.85 6.41
C LEU A 30 9.45 5.35 7.81
N TRP A 31 8.51 4.69 8.49
CA TRP A 31 8.00 5.11 9.80
C TRP A 31 8.56 4.21 10.91
N LEU A 32 9.49 4.76 11.68
CA LEU A 32 10.08 4.12 12.85
C LEU A 32 9.11 4.11 14.05
N PRO A 33 9.36 3.28 15.08
CA PRO A 33 8.56 3.26 16.30
C PRO A 33 8.34 4.66 16.89
N GLY A 34 7.11 4.93 17.31
CA GLY A 34 6.69 6.26 17.77
C GLY A 34 6.37 7.24 16.64
N TRP A 35 6.01 6.75 15.45
CA TRP A 35 5.63 7.58 14.29
C TRP A 35 6.70 8.58 13.87
N ARG A 36 7.97 8.20 14.03
CA ARG A 36 9.09 9.03 13.61
C ARG A 36 9.52 8.64 12.20
N GLN A 37 9.46 9.58 11.27
CA GLN A 37 9.99 9.35 9.93
C GLN A 37 11.51 9.07 10.00
N ALA A 38 11.96 8.02 9.33
CA ALA A 38 13.37 7.74 9.12
C ALA A 38 14.02 8.87 8.31
N THR A 39 15.33 9.08 8.46
CA THR A 39 16.03 10.00 7.57
C THR A 39 16.02 9.44 6.15
N ASP A 40 16.10 10.34 5.18
CA ASP A 40 16.13 10.01 3.76
C ASP A 40 17.23 9.00 3.44
N GLU A 41 18.44 9.20 3.98
CA GLU A 41 19.58 8.32 3.76
C GLU A 41 19.35 6.92 4.35
N ARG A 42 18.73 6.84 5.54
CA ARG A 42 18.41 5.57 6.17
C ARG A 42 17.38 4.80 5.36
N PHE A 43 16.32 5.49 4.93
CA PHE A 43 15.28 4.89 4.10
C PHE A 43 15.87 4.42 2.78
N ASP A 44 16.64 5.26 2.08
CA ASP A 44 17.24 4.93 0.79
C ASP A 44 18.21 3.76 0.87
N ALA A 45 19.06 3.73 1.88
CA ALA A 45 19.97 2.61 2.09
C ALA A 45 19.23 1.29 2.37
N ALA A 46 18.11 1.33 3.10
CA ALA A 46 17.29 0.14 3.34
C ALA A 46 16.53 -0.27 2.07
N HIS A 47 15.87 0.69 1.42
CA HIS A 47 15.11 0.51 0.19
C HIS A 47 15.96 -0.04 -0.94
N ALA A 48 17.15 0.51 -1.17
CA ALA A 48 18.08 0.02 -2.20
C ALA A 48 18.49 -1.43 -1.97
N ARG A 49 18.72 -1.84 -0.71
CA ARG A 49 19.03 -3.25 -0.38
C ARG A 49 17.85 -4.18 -0.66
N ILE A 50 16.64 -3.76 -0.30
CA ILE A 50 15.42 -4.54 -0.55
C ILE A 50 15.20 -4.71 -2.06
N VAL A 51 15.29 -3.61 -2.81
CA VAL A 51 15.03 -3.61 -4.26
C VAL A 51 16.11 -4.37 -5.04
N ALA A 52 17.35 -4.40 -4.55
CA ALA A 52 18.45 -5.15 -5.16
C ALA A 52 18.28 -6.67 -5.07
N ASP A 53 17.45 -7.18 -4.16
CA ASP A 53 17.12 -8.61 -4.10
C ASP A 53 16.33 -9.04 -5.36
N ASP A 54 16.39 -10.32 -5.68
CA ASP A 54 15.69 -10.93 -6.81
C ASP A 54 14.27 -11.36 -6.44
N ARG A 55 13.97 -11.51 -5.14
CA ARG A 55 12.65 -11.95 -4.66
C ARG A 55 12.12 -11.04 -3.56
N TRP A 56 11.04 -10.33 -3.86
CA TRP A 56 10.32 -9.55 -2.86
C TRP A 56 8.87 -9.29 -3.28
N LEU A 57 8.03 -9.05 -2.27
CA LEU A 57 6.75 -8.37 -2.43
C LEU A 57 6.79 -7.13 -1.55
N ILE A 58 6.78 -5.96 -2.18
CA ILE A 58 6.75 -4.67 -1.49
C ILE A 58 5.33 -4.11 -1.54
N ASP A 59 4.77 -3.81 -0.36
CA ASP A 59 3.49 -3.12 -0.19
C ASP A 59 3.70 -1.72 0.41
N GLY A 60 2.79 -0.79 0.11
CA GLY A 60 2.84 0.61 0.52
C GLY A 60 3.36 1.58 -0.53
N LEU A 61 3.31 2.87 -0.22
CA LEU A 61 3.76 3.94 -1.12
C LEU A 61 5.18 4.41 -0.78
N GLY A 62 5.61 4.36 0.49
CA GLY A 62 6.94 4.79 0.90
C GLY A 62 7.15 6.27 0.59
N ARG A 63 8.25 6.60 -0.09
CA ARG A 63 8.49 7.95 -0.65
C ARG A 63 8.24 7.98 -2.15
N LEU A 64 7.70 9.08 -2.68
CA LEU A 64 7.43 9.20 -4.12
C LEU A 64 8.68 8.96 -4.97
N GLU A 65 9.81 9.50 -4.54
CA GLU A 65 11.12 9.39 -5.22
C GLU A 65 11.63 7.96 -5.29
N SER A 66 11.14 7.08 -4.40
CA SER A 66 11.54 5.66 -4.35
C SER A 66 10.67 4.76 -5.24
N ILE A 67 9.53 5.25 -5.74
CA ILE A 67 8.62 4.48 -6.59
C ILE A 67 9.31 4.01 -7.88
N PRO A 68 9.99 4.86 -8.67
CA PRO A 68 10.56 4.46 -9.96
C PRO A 68 11.47 3.24 -9.86
N ALA A 69 12.41 3.21 -8.90
CA ALA A 69 13.34 2.10 -8.74
C ALA A 69 12.64 0.76 -8.43
N ARG A 70 11.53 0.78 -7.68
CA ARG A 70 10.72 -0.43 -7.43
C ARG A 70 9.99 -0.86 -8.68
N LEU A 71 9.36 0.08 -9.37
CA LEU A 71 8.64 -0.20 -10.60
C LEU A 71 9.56 -0.77 -11.67
N ASP A 72 10.80 -0.28 -11.78
CA ASP A 72 11.79 -0.74 -12.76
C ASP A 72 12.29 -2.16 -12.50
N ARG A 73 12.38 -2.61 -11.23
CA ARG A 73 12.76 -4.00 -10.90
C ARG A 73 11.57 -4.95 -10.70
N ALA A 74 10.37 -4.45 -10.49
CA ALA A 74 9.19 -5.29 -10.32
C ALA A 74 8.91 -6.13 -11.58
N GLY A 75 8.66 -7.44 -11.38
CA GLY A 75 8.17 -8.34 -12.45
C GLY A 75 6.65 -8.23 -12.69
N GLU A 76 5.90 -7.89 -11.64
CA GLU A 76 4.47 -7.60 -11.70
C GLU A 76 4.18 -6.41 -10.78
N ILE A 77 3.30 -5.51 -11.21
CA ILE A 77 2.85 -4.37 -10.43
C ILE A 77 1.35 -4.52 -10.18
N ILE A 78 0.94 -4.46 -8.91
CA ILE A 78 -0.47 -4.43 -8.52
C ILE A 78 -0.80 -3.03 -8.05
N LEU A 79 -1.66 -2.34 -8.80
CA LEU A 79 -2.18 -1.02 -8.48
C LEU A 79 -3.64 -1.14 -8.03
N ILE A 80 -3.91 -0.72 -6.81
CA ILE A 80 -5.26 -0.61 -6.26
C ILE A 80 -5.70 0.82 -6.49
N ASP A 81 -6.54 0.99 -7.48
CA ASP A 81 -6.94 2.26 -8.09
C ASP A 81 -8.46 2.43 -8.02
N MET A 82 -8.99 2.30 -6.81
CA MET A 82 -10.42 2.49 -6.56
C MET A 82 -10.74 3.98 -6.51
N PRO A 83 -11.96 4.39 -6.87
CA PRO A 83 -12.40 5.76 -6.68
C PRO A 83 -12.24 6.23 -5.22
N LEU A 84 -11.83 7.48 -5.01
CA LEU A 84 -11.57 8.04 -3.66
C LEU A 84 -12.73 7.85 -2.67
N TRP A 85 -13.97 7.99 -3.14
CA TRP A 85 -15.16 7.81 -2.31
C TRP A 85 -15.25 6.39 -1.71
N MET A 86 -14.66 5.38 -2.36
CA MET A 86 -14.55 4.03 -1.83
C MET A 86 -13.52 3.94 -0.70
N HIS A 87 -12.39 4.62 -0.82
CA HIS A 87 -11.42 4.69 0.28
C HIS A 87 -12.02 5.42 1.50
N PHE A 88 -12.84 6.46 1.30
CA PHE A 88 -13.60 7.09 2.38
C PHE A 88 -14.60 6.13 3.03
N TRP A 89 -15.38 5.41 2.22
CA TRP A 89 -16.34 4.42 2.73
C TRP A 89 -15.66 3.33 3.57
N LEU A 90 -14.63 2.69 3.04
CA LEU A 90 -13.88 1.63 3.73
C LEU A 90 -13.23 2.14 5.03
N THR A 91 -12.73 3.37 5.01
CA THR A 91 -12.14 4.00 6.19
C THR A 91 -13.21 4.35 7.23
N ALA A 92 -14.39 4.81 6.81
CA ALA A 92 -15.51 5.06 7.70
C ALA A 92 -15.97 3.78 8.41
N GLU A 93 -16.18 2.69 7.66
CA GLU A 93 -16.53 1.38 8.21
C GLU A 93 -15.48 0.91 9.24
N ARG A 94 -14.19 1.10 8.93
CA ARG A 94 -13.10 0.76 9.85
C ARG A 94 -13.13 1.61 11.12
N GLN A 95 -13.37 2.92 11.01
CA GLN A 95 -13.47 3.81 12.17
C GLN A 95 -14.65 3.44 13.06
N ILE A 96 -15.78 3.06 12.47
CA ILE A 96 -16.94 2.55 13.21
C ILE A 96 -16.57 1.23 13.92
N ALA A 97 -15.88 0.31 13.24
CA ALA A 97 -15.41 -0.93 13.85
C ALA A 97 -14.43 -0.68 15.00
N TRP A 98 -13.55 0.33 14.89
CA TRP A 98 -12.63 0.72 15.96
C TRP A 98 -13.38 1.32 17.15
N ALA A 99 -14.24 2.30 16.90
CA ALA A 99 -15.04 2.97 17.94
C ALA A 99 -15.98 2.00 18.69
N THR A 100 -16.39 0.91 18.04
CA THR A 100 -17.24 -0.13 18.65
C THR A 100 -16.46 -1.32 19.23
N GLY A 101 -15.12 -1.25 19.27
CA GLY A 101 -14.27 -2.31 19.83
C GLY A 101 -14.21 -3.60 19.00
N LYS A 102 -14.67 -3.57 17.76
CA LYS A 102 -14.72 -4.73 16.84
C LYS A 102 -13.50 -4.83 15.93
N LEU A 103 -12.63 -3.81 15.91
CA LEU A 103 -11.42 -3.82 15.10
C LEU A 103 -10.39 -4.77 15.71
N LYS A 104 -10.10 -5.87 15.01
CA LYS A 104 -9.15 -6.90 15.47
C LYS A 104 -7.69 -6.45 15.41
N ASN A 105 -7.34 -5.63 14.42
CA ASN A 105 -5.97 -5.19 14.16
C ASN A 105 -5.94 -3.67 13.91
N PRO A 106 -5.57 -2.85 14.91
CA PRO A 106 -5.39 -1.43 14.70
C PRO A 106 -4.19 -1.16 13.77
N PRO A 107 -4.26 -0.08 12.96
CA PRO A 107 -3.17 0.28 12.06
C PRO A 107 -1.90 0.63 12.85
N ALA A 108 -0.74 0.19 12.35
CA ALA A 108 0.59 0.56 12.84
C ALA A 108 0.82 0.38 14.36
N GLY A 109 0.12 -0.58 15.00
CA GLY A 109 0.26 -0.84 16.43
C GLY A 109 -0.30 0.26 17.34
N LEU A 110 -1.11 1.18 16.80
CA LEU A 110 -1.76 2.22 17.58
C LEU A 110 -2.77 1.63 18.56
N THR A 111 -2.74 2.10 19.81
CA THR A 111 -3.77 1.79 20.82
C THR A 111 -4.99 2.69 20.66
N ASP A 112 -4.75 3.96 20.31
CA ASP A 112 -5.78 4.99 20.24
C ASP A 112 -6.22 5.24 18.80
N MET A 113 -7.52 5.49 18.65
CA MET A 113 -8.14 5.77 17.36
C MET A 113 -7.62 7.09 16.80
N VAL A 114 -7.08 7.04 15.58
CA VAL A 114 -6.72 8.26 14.83
C VAL A 114 -8.00 9.04 14.53
N PRO A 115 -8.02 10.38 14.72
CA PRO A 115 -9.19 11.18 14.37
C PRO A 115 -9.65 10.95 12.93
N THR A 116 -10.95 10.70 12.73
CA THR A 116 -11.51 10.41 11.39
C THR A 116 -11.21 11.50 10.38
N GLU A 117 -11.29 12.77 10.78
CA GLU A 117 -10.95 13.90 9.91
C GLU A 117 -9.49 13.83 9.43
N ALA A 118 -8.55 13.52 10.34
CA ALA A 118 -7.14 13.42 10.00
C ALA A 118 -6.90 12.29 8.98
N THR A 119 -7.51 11.12 9.19
CA THR A 119 -7.41 10.01 8.24
C THR A 119 -8.01 10.36 6.88
N PHE A 120 -9.17 11.03 6.85
CA PHE A 120 -9.80 11.43 5.59
C PHE A 120 -8.99 12.49 4.85
N ARG A 121 -8.40 13.43 5.57
CA ARG A 121 -7.48 14.41 5.01
C ARG A 121 -6.28 13.72 4.37
N THR A 122 -5.65 12.76 5.05
CA THR A 122 -4.56 11.97 4.46
C THR A 122 -4.98 11.25 3.18
N LEU A 123 -6.17 10.62 3.15
CA LEU A 123 -6.66 9.96 1.93
C LEU A 123 -6.84 10.95 0.77
N TRP A 124 -7.39 12.13 1.08
CA TRP A 124 -7.57 13.19 0.10
C TRP A 124 -6.22 13.67 -0.44
N ASP A 125 -5.28 14.01 0.45
CA ASP A 125 -3.97 14.54 0.08
C ASP A 125 -3.18 13.51 -0.75
N VAL A 126 -3.18 12.24 -0.36
CA VAL A 126 -2.55 11.15 -1.15
C VAL A 126 -3.20 11.02 -2.52
N GLU A 127 -4.52 11.12 -2.62
CA GLU A 127 -5.22 11.05 -3.91
C GLU A 127 -4.89 12.23 -4.83
N GLN A 128 -4.76 13.44 -4.27
CA GLN A 128 -4.50 14.64 -5.06
C GLN A 128 -3.03 14.81 -5.43
N GLU A 129 -2.12 14.46 -4.51
CA GLU A 129 -0.71 14.80 -4.63
C GLU A 129 0.16 13.61 -5.07
N TRP A 130 -0.20 12.38 -4.68
CA TRP A 130 0.67 11.21 -4.87
C TRP A 130 0.16 10.27 -5.96
N MET A 131 -1.15 9.97 -5.95
CA MET A 131 -1.74 9.02 -6.88
C MET A 131 -1.64 9.44 -8.36
N PRO A 132 -1.70 10.74 -8.74
CA PRO A 132 -1.50 11.13 -10.15
C PRO A 132 -0.11 10.73 -10.65
N GLU A 133 0.94 10.95 -9.86
CA GLU A 133 2.30 10.57 -10.22
C GLU A 133 2.49 9.05 -10.19
N ALA A 134 1.96 8.37 -9.17
CA ALA A 134 1.99 6.91 -9.10
C ALA A 134 1.32 6.27 -10.32
N ARG A 135 0.13 6.76 -10.73
CA ARG A 135 -0.56 6.32 -11.95
C ARG A 135 0.28 6.58 -13.18
N ARG A 136 0.82 7.80 -13.33
CA ARG A 136 1.69 8.16 -14.48
C ARG A 136 2.88 7.23 -14.61
N LEU A 137 3.54 6.88 -13.50
CA LEU A 137 4.68 5.97 -13.48
C LEU A 137 4.26 4.53 -13.84
N VAL A 138 3.14 4.04 -13.29
CA VAL A 138 2.60 2.72 -13.63
C VAL A 138 2.21 2.64 -15.11
N ASP A 139 1.55 3.66 -15.65
CA ASP A 139 1.20 3.76 -17.07
C ASP A 139 2.44 3.72 -17.97
N ALA A 140 3.55 4.33 -17.54
CA ALA A 140 4.80 4.28 -18.27
C ALA A 140 5.39 2.86 -18.32
N GLN A 141 5.30 2.10 -17.22
CA GLN A 141 5.74 0.71 -17.18
C GLN A 141 4.85 -0.21 -18.01
N GLU A 142 3.54 0.03 -17.99
CA GLU A 142 2.58 -0.70 -18.83
C GLU A 142 2.92 -0.54 -20.33
N LYS A 143 3.21 0.70 -20.75
CA LYS A 143 3.66 1.01 -22.12
C LYS A 143 5.01 0.36 -22.45
N ALA A 144 5.88 0.17 -21.47
CA ALA A 144 7.14 -0.56 -21.60
C ALA A 144 6.95 -2.09 -21.63
N GLY A 145 5.72 -2.60 -21.54
CA GLY A 145 5.38 -4.02 -21.60
C GLY A 145 5.40 -4.75 -20.26
N LYS A 146 5.47 -4.04 -19.13
CA LYS A 146 5.37 -4.66 -17.81
C LYS A 146 3.97 -5.17 -17.54
N ARG A 147 3.89 -6.27 -16.78
CA ARG A 147 2.62 -6.82 -16.32
C ARG A 147 2.06 -5.97 -15.19
N ILE A 148 0.91 -5.34 -15.45
CA ILE A 148 0.17 -4.54 -14.47
C ILE A 148 -1.17 -5.19 -14.19
N LEU A 149 -1.52 -5.34 -12.91
CA LEU A 149 -2.87 -5.67 -12.45
C LEU A 149 -3.47 -4.42 -11.80
N ARG A 150 -4.57 -3.92 -12.36
CA ARG A 150 -5.33 -2.80 -11.78
C ARG A 150 -6.59 -3.33 -11.10
N ILE A 151 -6.79 -2.96 -9.85
CA ILE A 151 -7.97 -3.30 -9.06
C ILE A 151 -8.73 -2.00 -8.81
N ALA A 152 -9.86 -1.83 -9.48
CA ALA A 152 -10.66 -0.60 -9.49
C ALA A 152 -11.92 -0.68 -8.62
N SER A 153 -12.20 -1.83 -8.01
CA SER A 153 -13.35 -2.01 -7.11
C SER A 153 -13.10 -3.02 -5.99
N VAL A 154 -13.92 -2.95 -4.94
CA VAL A 154 -13.92 -3.94 -3.85
C VAL A 154 -14.25 -5.34 -4.37
N ALA A 155 -15.17 -5.45 -5.35
CA ALA A 155 -15.51 -6.75 -5.94
C ALA A 155 -14.35 -7.40 -6.69
N GLU A 156 -13.52 -6.60 -7.37
CA GLU A 156 -12.28 -7.08 -8.01
C GLU A 156 -11.23 -7.45 -6.96
N LEU A 157 -11.10 -6.63 -5.91
CA LEU A 157 -10.20 -6.91 -4.79
C LEU A 157 -10.55 -8.24 -4.11
N ASP A 158 -11.82 -8.47 -3.83
CA ASP A 158 -12.33 -9.69 -3.21
C ASP A 158 -12.16 -10.90 -4.13
N ARG A 159 -12.44 -10.73 -5.43
CA ARG A 159 -12.23 -11.80 -6.42
C ARG A 159 -10.76 -12.21 -6.45
N PHE A 160 -9.86 -11.24 -6.56
CA PHE A 160 -8.43 -11.48 -6.54
C PHE A 160 -7.98 -12.13 -5.22
N ALA A 161 -8.47 -11.63 -4.08
CA ALA A 161 -8.19 -12.20 -2.75
C ALA A 161 -8.66 -13.66 -2.62
N ASN A 162 -9.75 -14.05 -3.28
CA ASN A 162 -10.26 -15.41 -3.28
C ASN A 162 -9.50 -16.32 -4.25
N GLU A 163 -9.04 -15.81 -5.38
CA GLU A 163 -8.19 -16.54 -6.32
C GLU A 163 -6.84 -16.91 -5.70
N ILE A 164 -6.26 -16.00 -4.90
CA ILE A 164 -4.98 -16.24 -4.21
C ILE A 164 -5.11 -17.15 -2.98
N ALA A 165 -6.33 -17.40 -2.50
CA ALA A 165 -6.60 -18.25 -1.33
C ALA A 165 -6.83 -19.73 -1.71
N ARG A 166 -6.85 -20.04 -3.00
CA ARG A 166 -6.93 -21.40 -3.55
C ARG A 166 -5.53 -21.95 -3.83
#